data_AF-A0A0M8T3U9-F1
#
_entry.id   AF-A0A0M8T3U9-F1
#
_cell.length_a   1.000
_cell.length_b   1.000
_cell.length_c   1.000
_cell.angle_alpha   90.00
_cell.angle_beta   90.00
_cell.angle_gamma   90.00
#
_symmetry.space_group_name_H-M   'P 1'
#
loop_
_entity.id
_entity.type
_entity.pdbx_description
1 polymer ?
#
loop_
_entity_poly.entity_id
_entity_poly.type
_entity_poly.pdbx_seq_one_letter_code
_entity_poly.pdbx_strand_id
1 'polypeptide(L)'
;MTNRRVRDREAERAALRSAADRLLVGTPLRSESGRLTATELLRESNLRRDVAYGDHRDLIEEFQARVKAQNATPAAMQELADKYGEVKERLAAVSKKLANEQAVSAALRRIVAELDLELMQAREKLE
;
A
#
# COMPACT_ATOMS: atom_id res chain seq x y z
N MET A 1 -3.75 5.78 -56.03
CA MET A 1 -2.70 6.43 -55.21
C MET A 1 -3.29 6.63 -53.82
N THR A 2 -2.81 5.88 -52.83
CA THR A 2 -3.36 5.90 -51.47
C THR A 2 -3.07 7.25 -50.83
N ASN A 3 -4.15 7.98 -50.52
CA ASN A 3 -4.14 9.28 -49.85
C ASN A 3 -3.48 9.14 -48.46
N ARG A 4 -2.16 9.31 -48.40
CA ARG A 4 -1.42 9.33 -47.14
C ARG A 4 -1.77 10.65 -46.47
N ARG A 5 -2.83 10.64 -45.66
CA ARG A 5 -3.19 11.75 -44.76
C ARG A 5 -1.89 12.31 -44.18
N VAL A 6 -1.67 13.61 -44.39
CA VAL A 6 -0.57 14.32 -43.74
C VAL A 6 -0.74 14.09 -42.25
N ARG A 7 0.23 13.42 -41.64
CA ARG A 7 0.19 13.11 -40.21
C ARG A 7 0.48 14.39 -39.45
N ASP A 8 -0.45 14.78 -38.59
CA ASP A 8 -0.26 15.90 -37.67
C ASP A 8 0.48 15.40 -36.42
N ARG A 9 1.81 15.49 -36.49
CA ARG A 9 2.70 15.05 -35.41
C ARG A 9 2.48 15.82 -34.12
N GLU A 10 2.01 17.06 -34.19
CA GLU A 10 1.79 17.89 -33.02
C GLU A 10 0.51 17.48 -32.30
N ALA A 11 -0.56 17.22 -33.06
CA ALA A 11 -1.78 16.62 -32.52
C ALA A 11 -1.52 15.23 -31.91
N GLU A 12 -0.69 14.40 -32.56
CA GLU A 12 -0.29 13.09 -32.03
C GLU A 12 0.48 13.21 -30.71
N ARG A 13 1.46 14.14 -30.62
CA ARG A 13 2.18 14.41 -29.36
C ARG A 13 1.25 14.88 -28.25
N ALA A 14 0.33 15.80 -28.57
CA ALA A 14 -0.64 16.32 -27.61
C ALA A 14 -1.56 15.21 -27.09
N ALA A 15 -2.02 14.32 -27.96
CA ALA A 15 -2.83 13.16 -27.59
C ALA A 15 -2.08 12.22 -26.65
N LEU A 16 -0.79 11.93 -26.91
CA LEU A 16 0.04 11.09 -26.03
C LEU A 16 0.27 11.72 -24.65
N ARG A 17 0.60 13.00 -24.59
CA ARG A 17 0.82 13.70 -23.31
C ARG A 17 -0.45 13.74 -22.48
N SER A 18 -1.58 14.12 -23.08
CA SER A 18 -2.86 14.17 -22.39
C SER A 18 -3.30 12.78 -21.89
N ALA A 19 -3.06 11.73 -22.69
CA ALA A 19 -3.30 10.35 -22.28
C ALA A 19 -2.39 9.91 -21.11
N ALA A 20 -1.09 10.26 -21.16
CA ALA A 20 -0.14 9.98 -20.10
C ALA A 20 -0.56 10.64 -18.79
N ASP A 21 -0.92 11.93 -18.82
CA ASP A 21 -1.34 12.67 -17.64
C ASP A 21 -2.61 12.07 -17.02
N ARG A 22 -3.61 11.73 -17.84
CA ARG A 22 -4.83 11.06 -17.35
C ARG A 22 -4.55 9.70 -16.70
N LEU A 23 -3.66 8.91 -17.30
CA LEU A 23 -3.27 7.61 -16.74
C LEU A 23 -2.53 7.78 -15.41
N LEU A 24 -1.57 8.70 -15.34
CA LEU A 24 -0.79 8.97 -14.13
C LEU A 24 -1.62 9.55 -12.98
N VAL A 25 -2.70 10.29 -13.28
CA VAL A 25 -3.66 10.79 -12.29
C VAL A 25 -4.70 9.72 -11.90
N GLY A 26 -4.86 8.66 -12.71
CA GLY A 26 -5.81 7.59 -12.45
C GLY A 26 -7.23 7.87 -12.96
N THR A 27 -7.39 8.78 -13.93
CA THR A 27 -8.68 9.10 -14.58
C THR A 27 -8.66 8.75 -16.08
N PRO A 28 -8.47 7.47 -16.46
CA PRO A 28 -8.46 7.07 -17.86
C PRO A 28 -9.85 7.22 -18.50
N LEU A 29 -9.87 7.53 -19.80
CA LEU A 29 -11.11 7.64 -20.58
C LEU A 29 -11.36 6.43 -21.48
N ARG A 30 -10.29 5.76 -21.94
CA ARG A 30 -10.35 4.69 -22.94
C ARG A 30 -9.54 3.46 -22.54
N SER A 31 -8.65 3.57 -21.56
CA SER A 31 -7.97 2.41 -20.99
C SER A 31 -8.99 1.50 -20.29
N GLU A 32 -8.92 0.19 -20.56
CA GLU A 32 -9.85 -0.80 -19.97
C GLU A 32 -9.49 -1.10 -18.51
N SER A 33 -8.19 -1.17 -18.23
CA SER A 33 -7.67 -1.56 -16.91
C SER A 33 -7.09 -0.40 -16.10
N GLY A 34 -6.82 0.74 -16.73
CA GLY A 34 -6.12 1.87 -16.12
C GLY A 34 -4.65 1.58 -15.76
N ARG A 35 -4.09 0.45 -16.23
CA ARG A 35 -2.72 0.07 -15.91
C ARG A 35 -1.73 1.01 -16.57
N LEU A 36 -0.68 1.37 -15.83
CA LEU A 36 0.39 2.24 -16.28
C LEU A 36 1.38 1.53 -17.22
N THR A 37 0.89 1.06 -18.36
CA THR A 37 1.67 0.34 -19.39
C THR A 37 1.66 1.09 -20.72
N ALA A 38 2.67 0.84 -21.56
CA ALA A 38 2.73 1.45 -22.89
C ALA A 38 1.51 1.08 -23.76
N THR A 39 1.00 -0.15 -23.65
CA THR A 39 -0.19 -0.59 -24.41
C THR A 39 -1.43 0.21 -24.03
N GLU A 40 -1.64 0.44 -22.74
CA GLU A 40 -2.76 1.25 -22.25
C GLU A 40 -2.59 2.73 -22.61
N LEU A 41 -1.35 3.25 -22.62
CA LEU A 41 -1.06 4.61 -23.12
C LEU A 41 -1.44 4.77 -24.60
N LEU A 42 -1.13 3.79 -25.45
CA LEU A 42 -1.51 3.82 -26.86
C LEU A 42 -3.02 3.75 -27.06
N ARG A 43 -3.69 2.91 -26.27
CA ARG A 43 -5.15 2.81 -26.27
C ARG A 43 -5.80 4.12 -25.81
N GLU A 44 -5.26 4.73 -24.75
CA GLU A 44 -5.75 5.99 -24.17
C GLU A 44 -5.54 7.18 -25.12
N SER A 45 -4.42 7.22 -25.84
CA SER A 45 -4.12 8.25 -26.85
C SER A 45 -4.75 7.99 -28.22
N ASN A 46 -5.36 6.82 -28.43
CA ASN A 46 -5.88 6.35 -29.71
C ASN A 46 -4.85 6.37 -30.85
N LEU A 47 -3.57 6.19 -30.52
CA LEU A 47 -2.49 6.11 -31.49
C LEU A 47 -2.08 4.67 -31.76
N ARG A 48 -1.70 4.42 -33.00
CA ARG A 48 -1.17 3.11 -33.40
C ARG A 48 0.28 2.96 -32.95
N ARG A 49 0.68 1.71 -32.67
CA ARG A 49 2.01 1.36 -32.17
C ARG A 49 3.15 1.78 -33.11
N ASP A 50 2.95 1.65 -34.42
CA ASP A 50 3.91 2.04 -35.45
C ASP A 50 4.18 3.56 -35.44
N VAL A 51 3.13 4.37 -35.23
CA VAL A 51 3.26 5.83 -35.12
C VAL A 51 3.98 6.22 -33.83
N ALA A 52 3.53 5.66 -32.71
CA ALA A 52 4.04 6.06 -31.40
C ALA A 52 5.50 5.64 -31.17
N TYR A 53 5.90 4.43 -31.56
CA TYR A 53 7.30 4.00 -31.44
C TYR A 53 8.20 4.51 -32.58
N GLY A 54 7.62 4.92 -33.71
CA GLY A 54 8.38 5.48 -34.83
C GLY A 54 8.75 6.95 -34.60
N ASP A 55 7.76 7.80 -34.31
CA ASP A 55 7.92 9.25 -34.27
C ASP A 55 7.92 9.84 -32.83
N HIS A 56 7.40 9.12 -31.83
CA HIS A 56 7.14 9.65 -30.47
C HIS A 56 7.65 8.73 -29.35
N ARG A 57 8.74 7.99 -29.62
CA ARG A 57 9.31 7.02 -28.68
C ARG A 57 9.76 7.69 -27.36
N ASP A 58 10.24 8.91 -27.45
CA ASP A 58 10.63 9.75 -26.32
C ASP A 58 9.50 9.90 -25.28
N LEU A 59 8.26 10.12 -25.74
CA LEU A 59 7.10 10.29 -24.85
C LEU A 59 6.71 8.98 -24.15
N ILE A 60 6.91 7.83 -24.82
CA ILE A 60 6.67 6.52 -24.20
C ILE A 60 7.73 6.26 -23.12
N GLU A 61 8.99 6.56 -23.40
CA GLU A 61 10.09 6.39 -22.44
C GLU A 61 9.93 7.34 -21.24
N GLU A 62 9.52 8.59 -21.48
CA GLU A 62 9.20 9.55 -20.43
C GLU A 62 8.05 9.06 -19.54
N PHE A 63 6.95 8.59 -20.14
CA PHE A 63 5.84 8.01 -19.39
C PHE A 63 6.32 6.84 -18.53
N GLN A 64 7.08 5.90 -19.09
CA GLN A 64 7.62 4.77 -18.33
C GLN A 64 8.56 5.21 -17.21
N ALA A 65 9.37 6.24 -17.41
CA ALA A 65 10.23 6.81 -16.37
C ALA A 65 9.41 7.41 -15.23
N ARG A 66 8.35 8.17 -15.55
CA ARG A 66 7.41 8.72 -14.56
C ARG A 66 6.66 7.64 -13.79
N VAL A 67 6.22 6.57 -14.46
CA VAL A 67 5.59 5.40 -13.83
C VAL A 67 6.57 4.71 -12.89
N LYS A 68 7.82 4.54 -13.29
CA LYS A 68 8.87 3.99 -12.40
C LYS A 68 9.15 4.90 -11.22
N ALA A 69 9.14 6.22 -11.40
CA ALA A 69 9.32 7.17 -10.30
C ALA A 69 8.14 7.17 -9.31
N GLN A 70 6.90 7.02 -9.79
CA GLN A 70 5.72 6.87 -8.92
C GLN A 70 5.70 5.53 -8.17
N ASN A 71 6.11 4.44 -8.83
CA ASN A 71 6.16 3.10 -8.24
C ASN A 71 7.46 2.80 -7.49
N ALA A 72 8.46 3.69 -7.55
CA ALA A 72 9.60 3.61 -6.66
C ALA A 72 9.05 3.85 -5.26
N THR A 73 8.95 2.80 -4.46
CA THR A 73 8.54 2.87 -3.06
C THR A 73 9.31 4.02 -2.42
N PRO A 74 8.65 5.12 -2.05
CA PRO A 74 9.36 6.23 -1.44
C PRO A 74 10.05 5.68 -0.19
N ALA A 75 11.31 6.02 0.06
CA ALA A 75 12.05 5.52 1.22
C ALA A 75 11.23 5.69 2.54
N ALA A 76 10.41 6.74 2.61
CA ALA A 76 9.45 6.98 3.68
C ALA A 76 8.40 5.87 3.90
N MET A 77 7.94 5.19 2.85
CA MET A 77 7.00 4.05 2.96
C MET A 77 7.71 2.79 3.46
N GLN A 78 9.00 2.63 3.14
CA GLN A 78 9.79 1.51 3.65
C GLN A 78 10.11 1.72 5.14
N GLU A 79 10.51 2.95 5.52
CA GLU A 79 10.65 3.33 6.93
C GLU A 79 9.34 3.16 7.71
N LEU A 80 8.19 3.45 7.09
CA LEU A 80 6.89 3.27 7.72
C LEU A 80 6.55 1.78 7.91
N ALA A 81 6.88 0.93 6.93
CA ALA A 81 6.71 -0.52 7.05
C ALA A 81 7.59 -1.11 8.16
N ASP A 82 8.84 -0.67 8.26
CA ASP A 82 9.78 -1.10 9.30
C ASP A 82 9.28 -0.67 10.69
N LYS A 83 8.86 0.60 10.84
CA LYS A 83 8.26 1.11 12.09
C LYS A 83 6.98 0.36 12.46
N TYR A 84 6.15 0.01 11.49
CA TYR A 84 4.95 -0.78 11.74
C TYR A 84 5.28 -2.19 12.24
N GLY A 85 6.30 -2.83 11.65
CA GLY A 85 6.83 -4.11 12.12
C GLY A 85 7.29 -4.03 13.57
N GLU A 86 8.12 -3.04 13.90
CA GLU A 86 8.63 -2.83 15.25
C GLU A 86 7.51 -2.57 16.28
N VAL A 87 6.54 -1.71 15.94
CA VAL A 87 5.39 -1.43 16.82
C VAL A 87 4.55 -2.69 17.04
N LYS A 88 4.35 -3.51 16.01
CA LYS A 88 3.59 -4.76 16.11
C LYS A 88 4.28 -5.76 17.02
N GLU A 89 5.60 -5.90 16.95
CA GLU A 89 6.38 -6.75 17.83
C GLU A 89 6.32 -6.27 19.30
N ARG A 90 6.47 -4.96 19.52
CA ARG A 90 6.32 -4.36 20.85
C ARG A 90 4.93 -4.60 21.42
N LEU A 91 3.88 -4.44 20.61
CA LEU A 91 2.50 -4.70 21.02
C LEU A 91 2.30 -6.16 21.43
N ALA A 92 2.83 -7.11 20.65
CA ALA A 92 2.76 -8.53 21.00
C ALA A 92 3.49 -8.83 22.31
N ALA A 93 4.67 -8.25 22.54
CA ALA A 93 5.43 -8.41 23.77
C ALA A 93 4.70 -7.84 24.99
N VAL A 94 4.14 -6.63 24.88
CA VAL A 94 3.36 -5.99 25.96
C VAL A 94 2.09 -6.77 26.27
N SER A 95 1.39 -7.25 25.23
CA SER A 95 0.16 -8.04 25.41
C SER A 95 0.44 -9.35 26.15
N LYS A 96 1.56 -10.01 25.85
CA LYS A 96 2.00 -11.21 26.56
C LYS A 96 2.33 -10.92 28.03
N LYS A 97 3.01 -9.80 28.32
CA LYS A 97 3.29 -9.38 29.71
C LYS A 97 2.00 -9.12 30.48
N LEU A 98 1.06 -8.38 29.88
CA LEU A 98 -0.24 -8.09 30.50
C LEU A 98 -1.02 -9.37 30.82
N ALA A 99 -1.06 -10.34 29.91
CA ALA A 99 -1.71 -11.63 30.14
C ALA A 99 -1.07 -12.39 31.32
N ASN A 100 0.26 -12.38 31.42
CA ASN A 100 0.98 -13.00 32.53
C ASN A 100 0.67 -12.29 33.87
N GLU A 101 0.68 -10.97 33.90
CA GLU A 101 0.35 -10.19 35.11
C GLU A 101 -1.09 -10.45 35.57
N GLN A 102 -2.04 -10.54 34.63
CA GLN A 102 -3.42 -10.89 34.94
C GLN A 102 -3.54 -12.29 35.53
N ALA A 103 -2.82 -13.28 34.99
CA ALA A 103 -2.80 -14.64 35.52
C ALA A 103 -2.22 -14.69 36.94
N VAL A 104 -1.12 -13.98 37.19
CA VAL A 104 -0.51 -13.87 38.53
C VAL A 104 -1.46 -13.17 39.50
N SER A 105 -2.09 -12.07 39.10
CA SER A 105 -3.06 -11.35 39.93
C SER A 105 -4.25 -12.25 40.31
N ALA A 106 -4.76 -13.04 39.37
CA ALA A 106 -5.84 -13.98 39.62
C ALA A 106 -5.42 -15.09 40.60
N ALA A 107 -4.21 -15.62 40.47
CA ALA A 107 -3.67 -16.62 41.39
C ALA A 107 -3.52 -16.06 42.82
N LEU A 108 -2.95 -14.86 42.95
CA LEU A 108 -2.80 -14.20 44.26
C LEU A 108 -4.15 -13.94 44.93
N ARG A 109 -5.17 -13.50 44.18
CA ARG A 109 -6.53 -13.31 44.72
C ARG A 109 -7.12 -14.60 45.28
N ARG A 110 -6.87 -15.75 44.63
CA ARG A 110 -7.34 -17.05 45.13
C ARG A 110 -6.63 -17.44 46.42
N ILE A 111 -5.30 -17.30 46.46
CA ILE A 111 -4.50 -17.61 47.66
C ILE A 111 -4.94 -16.74 48.85
N VAL A 112 -5.15 -15.44 48.63
CA VAL A 112 -5.64 -14.54 49.69
C VAL A 112 -7.00 -15.00 50.23
N ALA A 113 -7.94 -15.33 49.35
CA ALA A 113 -9.27 -15.80 49.77
C ALA A 113 -9.22 -17.13 50.54
N GLU A 114 -8.32 -18.04 50.17
CA GLU A 114 -8.10 -19.31 50.87
C GLU A 114 -7.50 -19.08 52.27
N LEU A 115 -6.48 -18.22 52.37
CA LEU A 115 -5.86 -17.86 53.65
C LEU A 115 -6.83 -17.14 54.59
N ASP A 116 -7.69 -16.27 54.07
CA ASP A 116 -8.74 -15.61 54.85
C ASP A 116 -9.73 -16.64 55.44
N LEU A 117 -10.11 -17.65 54.65
CA LEU A 117 -10.99 -18.73 55.10
C LEU A 117 -10.31 -19.61 56.17
N GLU A 118 -9.04 -19.98 55.96
CA GLU A 118 -8.26 -20.74 56.95
C GLU A 118 -8.10 -19.97 58.26
N LEU A 119 -7.85 -18.66 58.19
CA LEU A 119 -7.76 -17.79 59.36
C LEU A 119 -9.08 -17.72 60.12
N MET A 120 -10.22 -17.62 59.42
CA MET A 120 -11.54 -17.66 60.07
C MET A 120 -11.76 -18.98 60.80
N GLN A 121 -11.49 -20.11 60.15
CA GLN A 121 -11.64 -21.43 60.77
C GLN A 121 -10.70 -21.65 61.96
N ALA A 122 -9.48 -21.12 61.91
CA ALA A 122 -8.53 -21.21 63.02
C ALA A 122 -9.01 -20.40 64.23
N ARG A 123 -9.63 -19.24 64.01
CA ARG A 123 -10.21 -18.42 65.07
C ARG A 123 -11.42 -19.10 65.72
N GLU A 124 -12.32 -19.67 64.93
CA GLU A 124 -13.50 -20.40 65.43
C GLU A 124 -13.12 -21.61 66.31
N LYS A 125 -11.97 -22.25 66.07
CA LYS A 125 -11.49 -23.40 66.87
C LYS A 125 -10.83 -23.01 68.19
N LEU A 126 -10.52 -21.72 68.39
CA LEU A 126 -9.87 -21.20 69.60
C LEU A 126 -10.87 -20.54 70.57
N GLU A 127 -12.10 -20.29 70.13
CA GLU A 127 -13.25 -19.89 70.95
C GLU A 127 -13.98 -21.11 71.52
#